data_AF-A0A8S9WKE9-F1
#
_entry.id   AF-A0A8S9WKE9-F1
#
_cell.length_a   1.000
_cell.length_b   1.000
_cell.length_c   1.000
_cell.angle_alpha   90.00
_cell.angle_beta   90.00
_cell.angle_gamma   90.00
#
_symmetry.space_group_name_H-M   'P 1'
#
loop_
_entity.id
_entity.type
_entity.pdbx_description
1 polymer ?
#
loop_
_entity_poly.entity_id
_entity_poly.type
_entity_poly.pdbx_seq_one_letter_code
_entity_poly.pdbx_strand_id
1 'polypeptide(L)'
;MLHLIKSIALALFAVYIANSLPNYAYTDYRKGWKRALACQSDRMTVSCTGGTVIQMKTAWYGKAVPHLSGCKEESESMPSGGCSTDENNIRLFRTACHGKQTCSVYKSSSDSQPCNEHKWMVFWYDCVPDQDLLETSPSTETPSNPVLGGFDENGRDLFVGRAFKNNDLLPCYVTPGSYCVFSNNDVTDGNNTFDYLVGGVVYANGPKYSWLQNHRGEVPRAAVTLGQTKDGDPLFVGRAEFGSGLYIGKVVPNQGLYIGLGGRSMFLDDYEILVQ
;
A
#
# COMPACT_ATOMS: atom_id res chain seq x y z
N MET A 1 -47.44 -19.35 26.45
CA MET A 1 -47.50 -19.27 24.97
C MET A 1 -46.64 -18.13 24.41
N LEU A 2 -46.67 -16.91 24.98
CA LEU A 2 -45.85 -15.77 24.53
C LEU A 2 -44.32 -15.93 24.66
N HIS A 3 -43.84 -16.62 25.70
CA HIS A 3 -42.39 -16.83 25.90
C HIS A 3 -41.78 -17.80 24.88
N LEU A 4 -42.54 -18.80 24.42
CA LEU A 4 -42.07 -19.80 23.46
C LEU A 4 -41.89 -19.16 22.06
N ILE A 5 -42.78 -18.23 21.69
CA ILE A 5 -42.75 -17.52 20.40
C ILE A 5 -41.54 -16.58 20.32
N LYS A 6 -41.17 -15.90 21.42
CA LYS A 6 -39.96 -15.06 21.48
C LYS A 6 -38.67 -15.87 21.31
N SER A 7 -38.57 -17.03 21.95
CA SER A 7 -37.40 -17.92 21.81
C SER A 7 -37.25 -18.49 20.40
N ILE A 8 -38.37 -18.83 19.74
CA ILE A 8 -38.35 -19.33 18.36
C ILE A 8 -37.98 -18.20 17.38
N ALA A 9 -38.48 -16.98 17.59
CA ALA A 9 -38.12 -15.82 16.76
C ALA A 9 -36.63 -15.47 16.86
N LEU A 10 -36.05 -15.48 18.08
CA LEU A 10 -34.61 -15.27 18.28
C LEU A 10 -33.77 -16.39 17.64
N ALA A 11 -34.21 -17.65 17.76
CA ALA A 11 -33.51 -18.78 17.15
C ALA A 11 -33.57 -18.74 15.61
N LEU A 12 -34.72 -18.38 15.04
CA LEU A 12 -34.88 -18.21 13.59
C LEU A 12 -34.07 -17.00 13.06
N PHE A 13 -33.98 -15.91 13.83
CA PHE A 13 -33.13 -14.76 13.49
C PHE A 13 -31.63 -15.12 13.54
N ALA A 14 -31.21 -15.90 14.55
CA ALA A 14 -29.84 -16.41 14.65
C ALA A 14 -29.49 -17.40 13.52
N VAL A 15 -30.41 -18.28 13.13
CA VAL A 15 -30.25 -19.21 11.99
C VAL A 15 -30.23 -18.46 10.65
N TYR A 16 -31.01 -17.38 10.51
CA TYR A 16 -30.97 -16.53 9.32
C TYR A 16 -29.62 -15.82 9.19
N ILE A 17 -29.09 -15.24 10.27
CA ILE A 17 -27.76 -14.61 10.29
C ILE A 17 -26.63 -15.62 10.00
N ALA A 18 -26.73 -16.85 10.55
CA ALA A 18 -25.76 -17.91 10.30
C ALA A 18 -25.78 -18.43 8.86
N ASN A 19 -26.93 -18.37 8.17
CA ASN A 19 -27.09 -18.79 6.78
C ASN A 19 -26.93 -17.65 5.75
N SER A 20 -26.88 -16.40 6.17
CA SER A 20 -26.72 -15.23 5.29
C SER A 20 -25.27 -14.80 5.10
N LEU A 21 -24.34 -15.35 5.89
CA LEU A 21 -22.91 -15.18 5.64
C LEU A 21 -22.45 -16.36 4.78
N PRO A 22 -21.97 -16.15 3.54
CA PRO A 22 -21.34 -17.23 2.81
C PRO A 22 -20.24 -17.82 3.69
N ASN A 23 -20.19 -19.16 3.78
CA ASN A 23 -19.12 -19.91 4.44
C ASN A 23 -17.79 -19.68 3.68
N TYR A 24 -17.29 -18.46 3.73
CA TYR A 24 -15.93 -18.14 3.37
C TYR A 24 -15.07 -18.62 4.52
N ALA A 25 -14.60 -19.85 4.40
CA ALA A 25 -13.33 -20.18 5.00
C ALA A 25 -12.32 -19.24 4.31
N TYR A 26 -12.01 -18.11 4.93
CA TYR A 26 -10.99 -17.16 4.48
C TYR A 26 -9.61 -17.83 4.63
N THR A 27 -9.37 -18.91 3.89
CA THR A 27 -8.22 -19.80 4.06
C THR A 27 -6.91 -19.12 3.76
N ASP A 28 -6.93 -17.98 3.05
CA ASP A 28 -5.76 -17.19 2.70
C ASP A 28 -5.62 -15.86 3.47
N TYR A 29 -6.63 -15.47 4.26
CA TYR A 29 -6.59 -14.27 5.07
C TYR A 29 -5.59 -14.42 6.23
N ARG A 30 -4.78 -13.38 6.49
CA ARG A 30 -3.71 -13.33 7.50
C ARG A 30 -2.51 -14.27 7.30
N LYS A 31 -2.35 -14.87 6.11
CA LYS A 31 -1.10 -15.60 5.77
C LYS A 31 0.10 -14.67 5.55
N GLY A 32 -0.13 -13.36 5.45
CA GLY A 32 0.90 -12.36 5.18
C GLY A 32 1.24 -12.30 3.69
N TRP A 33 2.28 -11.53 3.36
CA TRP A 33 2.60 -11.22 1.98
C TRP A 33 3.03 -12.47 1.20
N LYS A 34 2.46 -12.61 0.01
CA LYS A 34 2.82 -13.59 -1.00
C LYS A 34 3.70 -12.93 -2.06
N ARG A 35 4.58 -13.72 -2.68
CA ARG A 35 5.47 -13.29 -3.76
C ARG A 35 5.18 -14.06 -5.04
N ALA A 36 5.03 -13.36 -6.15
CA ALA A 36 5.04 -13.92 -7.49
C ALA A 36 6.24 -13.40 -8.28
N LEU A 37 6.78 -14.25 -9.15
CA LEU A 37 7.94 -13.95 -9.99
C LEU A 37 7.70 -14.52 -11.39
N ALA A 38 8.09 -13.75 -12.42
CA ALA A 38 8.06 -14.20 -13.81
C ALA A 38 9.19 -13.51 -14.60
N CYS A 39 9.81 -14.22 -15.53
CA CYS A 39 10.90 -13.69 -16.35
C CYS A 39 10.36 -12.90 -17.54
N GLN A 40 11.26 -12.28 -18.31
CA GLN A 40 10.89 -11.62 -19.57
C GLN A 40 10.17 -12.59 -20.50
N SER A 41 9.12 -12.13 -21.16
CA SER A 41 8.26 -12.95 -22.03
C SER A 41 7.51 -14.08 -21.32
N ASP A 42 7.62 -14.22 -20.00
CA ASP A 42 6.72 -15.05 -19.21
C ASP A 42 5.47 -14.27 -18.81
N ARG A 43 4.41 -15.03 -18.56
CA ARG A 43 3.16 -14.51 -18.02
C ARG A 43 3.12 -14.77 -16.52
N MET A 44 3.08 -13.70 -15.72
CA MET A 44 2.74 -13.81 -14.31
C MET A 44 1.23 -13.99 -14.17
N THR A 45 0.80 -14.94 -13.35
CA THR A 45 -0.59 -15.12 -12.95
C THR A 45 -0.67 -15.30 -11.44
N VAL A 46 -1.53 -14.53 -10.79
CA VAL A 46 -1.79 -14.65 -9.35
C VAL A 46 -3.28 -14.77 -9.12
N SER A 47 -3.67 -15.53 -8.10
CA SER A 47 -5.06 -15.71 -7.70
C SER A 47 -5.18 -15.76 -6.18
N CYS A 48 -6.28 -15.21 -5.68
CA CYS A 48 -6.73 -15.30 -4.30
C CYS A 48 -7.96 -16.21 -4.24
N THR A 49 -8.00 -17.08 -3.24
CA THR A 49 -9.06 -18.07 -3.05
C THR A 49 -9.87 -17.77 -1.79
N GLY A 50 -10.94 -18.55 -1.54
CA GLY A 50 -11.88 -18.27 -0.44
C GLY A 50 -12.33 -16.83 -0.54
N GLY A 51 -12.84 -16.49 -1.75
CA GLY A 51 -12.58 -15.29 -2.57
C GLY A 51 -12.40 -13.93 -1.90
N THR A 52 -11.34 -13.86 -1.16
CA THR A 52 -10.51 -12.68 -1.01
C THR A 52 -10.10 -12.11 -2.37
N VAL A 53 -9.70 -10.84 -2.36
CA VAL A 53 -9.17 -10.11 -3.52
C VAL A 53 -7.68 -9.79 -3.29
N ILE A 54 -6.98 -9.53 -4.38
CA ILE A 54 -5.55 -9.20 -4.39
C ILE A 54 -5.38 -7.76 -3.92
N GLN A 55 -4.71 -7.56 -2.78
CA GLN A 55 -4.15 -6.26 -2.39
C GLN A 55 -2.67 -6.22 -2.74
N MET A 56 -2.35 -5.51 -3.82
CA MET A 56 -0.96 -5.20 -4.18
C MET A 56 -0.23 -4.49 -3.02
N LYS A 57 0.98 -4.94 -2.72
CA LYS A 57 1.91 -4.29 -1.76
C LYS A 57 3.00 -3.54 -2.51
N THR A 58 3.80 -4.24 -3.30
CA THR A 58 4.77 -3.64 -4.22
C THR A 58 4.83 -4.40 -5.54
N ALA A 59 5.23 -3.71 -6.61
CA ALA A 59 5.44 -4.30 -7.91
C ALA A 59 6.73 -3.76 -8.52
N TRP A 60 7.49 -4.64 -9.16
CA TRP A 60 8.74 -4.28 -9.79
C TRP A 60 8.89 -5.05 -11.10
N TYR A 61 9.33 -4.36 -12.14
CA TYR A 61 9.77 -4.93 -13.41
C TYR A 61 11.05 -4.22 -13.83
N GLY A 62 12.13 -4.97 -14.01
CA GLY A 62 13.46 -4.43 -14.29
C GLY A 62 14.53 -5.51 -14.25
N LYS A 63 15.76 -5.12 -13.91
CA LYS A 63 16.91 -6.02 -13.73
C LYS A 63 17.60 -5.73 -12.40
N ALA A 64 17.56 -6.67 -11.45
CA ALA A 64 18.11 -6.54 -10.09
C ALA A 64 19.28 -7.52 -9.86
N VAL A 65 20.37 -7.06 -9.27
CA VAL A 65 21.53 -7.91 -8.93
C VAL A 65 21.80 -7.73 -7.43
N PRO A 66 22.14 -8.73 -6.58
CA PRO A 66 22.26 -10.19 -6.77
C PRO A 66 21.40 -11.08 -5.81
N HIS A 67 20.29 -10.62 -5.22
CA HIS A 67 19.57 -11.41 -4.18
C HIS A 67 18.30 -12.16 -4.61
N LEU A 68 17.87 -12.09 -5.88
CA LEU A 68 16.69 -12.84 -6.34
C LEU A 68 16.98 -13.61 -7.64
N SER A 69 17.63 -14.77 -7.48
CA SER A 69 17.81 -15.80 -8.51
C SER A 69 16.48 -16.51 -8.83
N GLY A 70 15.51 -15.77 -9.38
CA GLY A 70 14.23 -16.33 -9.82
C GLY A 70 14.23 -16.80 -11.28
N CYS A 71 15.07 -16.17 -12.09
CA CYS A 71 15.29 -16.52 -13.50
C CYS A 71 16.71 -17.08 -13.60
N LYS A 72 16.84 -18.40 -13.75
CA LYS A 72 18.14 -19.07 -13.84
C LYS A 72 18.78 -18.75 -15.19
N GLU A 73 19.73 -17.81 -15.20
CA GLU A 73 20.94 -17.93 -16.02
C GLU A 73 22.16 -17.52 -15.19
N GLU A 74 23.22 -18.32 -15.34
CA GLU A 74 24.47 -18.28 -14.60
C GLU A 74 25.30 -17.04 -14.96
N SER A 75 25.71 -16.28 -13.95
CA SER A 75 26.96 -15.49 -13.98
C SER A 75 27.28 -14.96 -12.59
N GLU A 76 28.53 -15.18 -12.17
CA GLU A 76 29.11 -14.73 -10.90
C GLU A 76 29.50 -13.25 -11.00
N SER A 77 29.07 -12.45 -10.00
CA SER A 77 29.33 -11.00 -9.77
C SER A 77 28.41 -9.96 -10.42
N MET A 78 28.29 -8.79 -9.75
CA MET A 78 27.48 -7.63 -10.16
C MET A 78 28.20 -6.79 -11.23
N PRO A 79 27.72 -6.72 -12.48
CA PRO A 79 28.21 -5.72 -13.43
C PRO A 79 27.48 -4.38 -13.20
N SER A 80 28.14 -3.28 -13.54
CA SER A 80 27.50 -2.01 -13.85
C SER A 80 26.34 -2.23 -14.87
N GLY A 81 25.11 -1.74 -14.60
CA GLY A 81 23.98 -1.82 -15.56
C GLY A 81 22.75 -2.65 -15.15
N GLY A 82 22.28 -2.53 -13.90
CA GLY A 82 20.91 -2.92 -13.50
C GLY A 82 19.90 -1.80 -13.76
N CYS A 83 18.59 -2.08 -13.68
CA CYS A 83 17.56 -1.07 -13.92
C CYS A 83 16.34 -1.21 -13.01
N SER A 84 15.96 -0.08 -12.42
CA SER A 84 14.79 0.08 -11.53
C SER A 84 13.49 0.13 -12.33
N THR A 85 12.37 -0.20 -11.69
CA THR A 85 11.04 -0.04 -12.31
C THR A 85 10.66 1.43 -12.48
N ASP A 86 9.54 1.68 -13.15
CA ASP A 86 9.01 3.03 -13.38
C ASP A 86 7.52 3.14 -13.01
N GLU A 87 7.02 4.38 -12.99
CA GLU A 87 5.62 4.68 -12.67
C GLU A 87 4.62 3.93 -13.58
N ASN A 88 4.91 3.82 -14.88
CA ASN A 88 4.02 3.15 -15.84
C ASN A 88 3.87 1.67 -15.52
N ASN A 89 4.97 1.02 -15.17
CA ASN A 89 4.98 -0.37 -14.76
C ASN A 89 4.20 -0.55 -13.45
N ILE A 90 4.45 0.26 -12.42
CA ILE A 90 3.72 0.17 -11.15
C ILE A 90 2.22 0.37 -11.37
N ARG A 91 1.81 1.34 -12.19
CA ARG A 91 0.41 1.58 -12.57
C ARG A 91 -0.20 0.39 -13.32
N LEU A 92 0.55 -0.24 -14.23
CA LEU A 92 0.10 -1.43 -14.95
C LEU A 92 -0.23 -2.57 -13.98
N PHE A 93 0.68 -2.90 -13.05
CA PHE A 93 0.43 -3.95 -12.05
C PHE A 93 -0.78 -3.62 -11.17
N ARG A 94 -0.88 -2.36 -10.71
CA ARG A 94 -2.00 -1.90 -9.89
C ARG A 94 -3.33 -2.08 -10.61
N THR A 95 -3.47 -1.55 -11.83
CA THR A 95 -4.69 -1.65 -12.64
C THR A 95 -5.00 -3.10 -13.04
N ALA A 96 -3.97 -3.91 -13.29
CA ALA A 96 -4.15 -5.30 -13.66
C ALA A 96 -4.64 -6.15 -12.48
N CYS A 97 -4.17 -5.89 -11.25
CA CYS A 97 -4.28 -6.84 -10.14
C CYS A 97 -5.03 -6.36 -8.91
N HIS A 98 -4.84 -5.12 -8.48
CA HIS A 98 -5.40 -4.65 -7.20
C HIS A 98 -6.94 -4.70 -7.23
N GLY A 99 -7.54 -5.28 -6.20
CA GLY A 99 -9.00 -5.46 -6.07
C GLY A 99 -9.60 -6.60 -6.90
N LYS A 100 -8.80 -7.39 -7.64
CA LYS A 100 -9.30 -8.54 -8.41
C LYS A 100 -9.03 -9.84 -7.68
N GLN A 101 -9.87 -10.86 -7.89
CA GLN A 101 -9.60 -12.21 -7.38
C GLN A 101 -8.47 -12.91 -8.13
N THR A 102 -8.33 -12.65 -9.43
CA THR A 102 -7.27 -13.20 -10.28
C THR A 102 -6.78 -12.13 -11.24
N CYS A 103 -5.48 -12.07 -11.48
CA CYS A 103 -4.91 -11.22 -12.52
C CYS A 103 -3.77 -11.91 -13.26
N SER A 104 -3.44 -11.36 -14.43
CA SER A 104 -2.27 -11.74 -15.18
C SER A 104 -1.58 -10.51 -15.74
N VAL A 105 -0.25 -10.49 -15.65
CA VAL A 105 0.60 -9.46 -16.24
C VAL A 105 1.59 -10.16 -17.18
N TYR A 106 1.77 -9.59 -18.36
CA TYR A 106 2.72 -10.05 -19.37
C TYR A 106 3.54 -8.85 -19.83
N LYS A 107 4.85 -9.05 -19.93
CA LYS A 107 5.80 -8.09 -20.47
C LYS A 107 6.64 -8.76 -21.55
N SER A 108 6.55 -8.20 -22.75
CA SER A 108 7.23 -8.66 -23.94
C SER A 108 8.73 -8.36 -23.91
N SER A 109 9.46 -9.02 -24.81
CA SER A 109 10.88 -8.71 -25.00
C SER A 109 11.12 -7.30 -25.56
N SER A 110 10.16 -6.78 -26.33
CA SER A 110 10.16 -5.42 -26.90
C SER A 110 9.82 -4.31 -25.90
N ASP A 111 9.39 -4.65 -24.67
CA ASP A 111 9.21 -3.66 -23.63
C ASP A 111 10.60 -3.18 -23.15
N SER A 112 11.08 -2.11 -23.79
CA SER A 112 12.40 -1.50 -23.56
C SER A 112 12.47 -0.69 -22.28
N GLN A 113 11.34 -0.39 -21.64
CA GLN A 113 11.29 0.23 -20.32
C GLN A 113 11.28 -0.85 -19.23
N PRO A 114 12.10 -0.73 -18.17
CA PRO A 114 13.00 0.40 -17.87
C PRO A 114 14.41 0.27 -18.47
N CYS A 115 14.77 -0.86 -19.09
CA CYS A 115 16.07 -1.03 -19.74
C CYS A 115 16.04 -2.12 -20.84
N ASN A 116 17.11 -2.22 -21.64
CA ASN A 116 17.18 -3.09 -22.83
C ASN A 116 17.70 -4.52 -22.53
N GLU A 117 18.07 -4.80 -21.28
CA GLU A 117 18.59 -6.08 -20.83
C GLU A 117 17.46 -7.11 -20.57
N HIS A 118 17.87 -8.34 -20.22
CA HIS A 118 16.96 -9.36 -19.70
C HIS A 118 16.38 -8.91 -18.35
N LYS A 119 15.05 -8.92 -18.27
CA LYS A 119 14.28 -8.38 -17.15
C LYS A 119 13.44 -9.47 -16.51
N TRP A 120 12.97 -9.22 -15.31
CA TRP A 120 11.94 -10.03 -14.66
C TRP A 120 11.01 -9.13 -13.87
N MET A 121 9.89 -9.69 -13.46
CA MET A 121 8.97 -9.03 -12.55
C MET A 121 8.93 -9.73 -11.20
N VAL A 122 8.76 -8.92 -10.16
CA VAL A 122 8.46 -9.36 -8.80
C VAL A 122 7.20 -8.63 -8.36
N PHE A 123 6.21 -9.38 -7.89
CA PHE A 123 4.95 -8.84 -7.41
C PHE A 123 4.67 -9.35 -6.01
N TRP A 124 4.60 -8.42 -5.07
CA TRP A 124 4.24 -8.68 -3.68
C TRP A 124 2.79 -8.28 -3.44
N TYR A 125 2.02 -9.19 -2.85
CA TYR A 125 0.60 -8.98 -2.63
C TYR A 125 0.12 -9.71 -1.37
N ASP A 126 -1.07 -9.35 -0.91
CA ASP A 126 -1.80 -10.09 0.10
C ASP A 126 -3.20 -10.43 -0.43
N CYS A 127 -3.84 -11.45 0.14
CA CYS A 127 -5.21 -11.81 -0.18
C CYS A 127 -6.10 -11.37 0.98
N VAL A 128 -6.92 -10.35 0.74
CA VAL A 128 -7.75 -9.71 1.78
C VAL A 128 -9.23 -9.81 1.43
N PRO A 129 -10.14 -9.86 2.42
CA PRO A 129 -11.55 -9.62 2.21
C PRO A 129 -11.77 -8.27 1.51
N ASP A 130 -12.80 -8.16 0.67
CA ASP A 130 -13.11 -6.93 -0.06
C ASP A 130 -13.27 -5.71 0.86
N GLN A 131 -13.93 -5.90 2.01
CA GLN A 131 -14.06 -4.88 3.06
C GLN A 131 -12.72 -4.36 3.63
N ASP A 132 -11.69 -5.20 3.62
CA ASP A 132 -10.36 -4.88 4.13
C ASP A 132 -9.43 -4.35 3.02
N LEU A 133 -9.88 -4.32 1.75
CA LEU A 133 -9.07 -3.84 0.63
C LEU A 133 -8.68 -2.37 0.85
N LEU A 134 -7.39 -2.07 0.72
CA LEU A 134 -6.92 -0.68 0.75
C LEU A 134 -7.39 0.09 -0.49
N GLU A 135 -8.16 1.15 -0.29
CA GLU A 135 -8.73 1.95 -1.38
C GLU A 135 -8.11 3.34 -1.46
N THR A 136 -7.95 3.85 -2.68
CA THR A 136 -7.44 5.21 -2.91
C THR A 136 -8.26 5.96 -3.95
N SER A 137 -8.42 7.27 -3.80
CA SER A 137 -9.14 8.14 -4.73
C SER A 137 -8.19 9.15 -5.38
N PRO A 138 -8.22 9.36 -6.71
CA PRO A 138 -7.37 10.35 -7.36
C PRO A 138 -7.68 11.79 -6.89
N SER A 139 -6.70 12.68 -7.02
CA SER A 139 -6.79 14.09 -6.62
C SER A 139 -7.75 14.95 -7.47
N THR A 140 -8.44 14.36 -8.45
CA THR A 140 -9.45 15.04 -9.28
C THR A 140 -10.68 15.45 -8.48
N GLU A 141 -10.97 14.76 -7.38
CA GLU A 141 -12.01 15.11 -6.42
C GLU A 141 -11.60 14.70 -5.01
N THR A 142 -12.04 15.46 -4.01
CA THR A 142 -11.89 15.06 -2.61
C THR A 142 -12.90 13.95 -2.32
N PRO A 143 -12.46 12.76 -1.86
CA PRO A 143 -13.37 11.67 -1.55
C PRO A 143 -14.26 12.03 -0.35
N SER A 144 -15.35 11.27 -0.14
CA SER A 144 -16.26 11.51 1.00
C SER A 144 -15.65 11.16 2.37
N ASN A 145 -14.67 10.27 2.40
CA ASN A 145 -14.08 9.70 3.61
C ASN A 145 -12.54 9.56 3.53
N PRO A 146 -11.80 10.66 3.26
CA PRO A 146 -10.35 10.63 3.30
C PRO A 146 -9.87 10.31 4.71
N VAL A 147 -8.73 9.63 4.82
CA VAL A 147 -8.11 9.34 6.12
C VAL A 147 -7.46 10.61 6.67
N LEU A 148 -8.03 11.18 7.73
CA LEU A 148 -7.41 12.24 8.52
C LEU A 148 -6.17 11.68 9.21
N GLY A 149 -4.99 12.23 8.90
CA GLY A 149 -3.74 11.76 9.47
C GLY A 149 -3.14 12.72 10.49
N GLY A 150 -3.41 14.02 10.39
CA GLY A 150 -2.93 15.00 11.34
C GLY A 150 -3.41 16.42 11.03
N PHE A 151 -2.63 17.40 11.44
CA PHE A 151 -2.95 18.82 11.29
C PHE A 151 -1.67 19.65 11.21
N ASP A 152 -1.71 20.79 10.52
CA ASP A 152 -0.58 21.70 10.45
C ASP A 152 -0.49 22.65 11.66
N GLU A 153 0.54 23.50 11.69
CA GLU A 153 0.78 24.50 12.75
C GLU A 153 -0.39 25.48 13.00
N ASN A 154 -1.29 25.63 12.02
CA ASN A 154 -2.48 26.48 12.12
C ASN A 154 -3.74 25.67 12.50
N GLY A 155 -3.58 24.38 12.80
CA GLY A 155 -4.68 23.47 13.12
C GLY A 155 -5.52 23.04 11.92
N ARG A 156 -5.02 23.18 10.68
CA ARG A 156 -5.75 22.74 9.49
C ARG A 156 -5.53 21.26 9.25
N ASP A 157 -6.61 20.54 8.95
CA ASP A 157 -6.58 19.10 8.70
C ASP A 157 -5.62 18.72 7.57
N LEU A 158 -4.87 17.65 7.81
CA LEU A 158 -3.97 17.02 6.85
C LEU A 158 -4.41 15.57 6.62
N PHE A 159 -4.62 15.21 5.36
CA PHE A 159 -5.08 13.87 4.99
C PHE A 159 -3.94 12.99 4.51
N VAL A 160 -4.07 11.67 4.64
CA VAL A 160 -3.09 10.71 4.12
C VAL A 160 -3.27 10.55 2.63
N GLY A 161 -2.16 10.61 1.87
CA GLY A 161 -2.15 10.35 0.44
C GLY A 161 -0.83 9.75 -0.04
N ARG A 162 -0.72 9.62 -1.36
CA ARG A 162 0.52 9.23 -2.04
C ARG A 162 0.65 9.88 -3.41
N ALA A 163 1.87 10.18 -3.83
CA ALA A 163 2.16 10.69 -5.17
C ALA A 163 3.39 10.03 -5.77
N PHE A 164 3.45 10.03 -7.11
CA PHE A 164 4.67 9.67 -7.80
C PHE A 164 5.63 10.85 -7.88
N LYS A 165 6.92 10.56 -7.67
CA LYS A 165 8.04 11.46 -7.95
C LYS A 165 9.26 10.62 -8.30
N ASN A 166 9.91 10.92 -9.43
CA ASN A 166 11.14 10.22 -9.86
C ASN A 166 11.02 8.69 -9.85
N ASN A 167 9.86 8.15 -10.26
CA ASN A 167 9.48 6.72 -10.22
C ASN A 167 9.25 6.10 -8.84
N ASP A 168 9.47 6.82 -7.75
CA ASP A 168 9.04 6.40 -6.42
C ASP A 168 7.57 6.77 -6.20
N LEU A 169 6.83 5.89 -5.54
CA LEU A 169 5.49 6.16 -5.03
C LEU A 169 5.60 6.50 -3.55
N LEU A 170 5.44 7.78 -3.21
CA LEU A 170 5.76 8.31 -1.88
C LEU A 170 4.50 8.62 -1.07
N PRO A 171 4.38 8.10 0.17
CA PRO A 171 3.39 8.57 1.13
C PRO A 171 3.56 10.06 1.43
N CYS A 172 2.45 10.76 1.58
CA CYS A 172 2.43 12.21 1.78
C CYS A 172 1.29 12.63 2.72
N TYR A 173 1.39 13.87 3.21
CA TYR A 173 0.22 14.57 3.72
C TYR A 173 -0.39 15.45 2.63
N VAL A 174 -1.71 15.43 2.52
CA VAL A 174 -2.48 16.27 1.62
C VAL A 174 -3.02 17.47 2.38
N THR A 175 -2.65 18.66 1.91
CA THR A 175 -3.07 19.94 2.49
C THR A 175 -4.50 20.29 2.07
N PRO A 176 -5.18 21.23 2.77
CA PRO A 176 -6.49 21.73 2.36
C PRO A 176 -6.54 22.31 0.93
N GLY A 177 -5.40 22.77 0.42
CA GLY A 177 -5.24 23.24 -0.96
C GLY A 177 -5.19 22.13 -2.01
N SER A 178 -5.46 20.87 -1.64
CA SER A 178 -5.31 19.70 -2.51
C SER A 178 -3.90 19.59 -3.10
N TYR A 179 -2.90 19.63 -2.22
CA TYR A 179 -1.49 19.43 -2.58
C TYR A 179 -0.87 18.39 -1.65
N CYS A 180 -0.25 17.37 -2.25
CA CYS A 180 0.38 16.24 -1.57
C CYS A 180 1.86 16.53 -1.34
N VAL A 181 2.27 16.70 -0.08
CA VAL A 181 3.62 17.08 0.34
C VAL A 181 4.35 15.90 0.97
N PHE A 182 5.58 15.66 0.53
CA PHE A 182 6.38 14.50 0.96
C PHE A 182 7.87 14.85 1.06
N SER A 183 8.61 13.99 1.77
CA SER A 183 10.08 14.02 1.79
C SER A 183 10.66 13.28 0.58
N ASN A 184 11.62 13.91 -0.10
CA ASN A 184 12.33 13.36 -1.25
C ASN A 184 13.80 13.81 -1.22
N ASN A 185 14.77 12.89 -1.16
CA ASN A 185 16.21 13.19 -1.13
C ASN A 185 16.60 14.36 -0.21
N ASP A 186 16.26 14.24 1.07
CA ASP A 186 16.54 15.24 2.12
C ASP A 186 15.84 16.61 2.00
N VAL A 187 15.00 16.81 0.98
CA VAL A 187 14.21 18.03 0.79
C VAL A 187 12.71 17.78 0.90
N THR A 188 11.94 18.86 1.11
CA THR A 188 10.49 18.84 0.92
C THR A 188 10.16 18.97 -0.57
N ASP A 189 9.25 18.15 -1.05
CA ASP A 189 8.74 18.18 -2.42
C ASP A 189 7.22 17.91 -2.39
N GLY A 190 6.56 17.97 -3.52
CA GLY A 190 5.13 17.71 -3.57
C GLY A 190 4.56 17.64 -4.98
N ASN A 191 3.32 17.17 -5.07
CA ASN A 191 2.63 17.00 -6.35
C ASN A 191 1.13 17.35 -6.24
N ASN A 192 0.57 17.89 -7.32
CA ASN A 192 -0.88 18.13 -7.48
C ASN A 192 -1.62 16.88 -8.00
N THR A 193 -0.90 15.96 -8.64
CA THR A 193 -1.43 14.67 -9.06
C THR A 193 -1.05 13.61 -8.03
N PHE A 194 -2.04 13.13 -7.27
CA PHE A 194 -1.85 12.20 -6.17
C PHE A 194 -3.12 11.35 -5.97
N ASP A 195 -3.03 10.35 -5.09
CA ASP A 195 -4.18 9.59 -4.62
C ASP A 195 -4.37 9.82 -3.11
N TYR A 196 -5.59 10.14 -2.65
CA TYR A 196 -6.01 10.11 -1.26
C TYR A 196 -6.11 8.66 -0.77
N LEU A 197 -5.74 8.38 0.48
CA LEU A 197 -6.15 7.15 1.15
C LEU A 197 -7.60 7.30 1.65
N VAL A 198 -8.42 6.29 1.37
CA VAL A 198 -9.86 6.28 1.65
C VAL A 198 -10.20 5.28 2.75
N GLY A 199 -11.25 5.58 3.52
CA GLY A 199 -11.74 4.73 4.61
C GLY A 199 -11.53 5.35 6.00
N GLY A 200 -11.49 6.68 6.11
CA GLY A 200 -11.33 7.39 7.38
C GLY A 200 -12.54 7.34 8.33
N VAL A 201 -13.61 6.64 7.96
CA VAL A 201 -14.85 6.56 8.76
C VAL A 201 -14.74 5.46 9.81
N VAL A 202 -15.28 5.75 11.01
CA VAL A 202 -15.53 4.76 12.05
C VAL A 202 -16.82 4.01 11.68
N TYR A 203 -16.70 2.75 11.26
CA TYR A 203 -17.87 1.89 11.04
C TYR A 203 -18.41 1.39 12.38
N ALA A 204 -19.58 0.74 12.38
CA ALA A 204 -20.14 0.07 13.56
C ALA A 204 -19.18 -0.98 14.16
N ASN A 205 -18.20 -1.46 13.38
CA ASN A 205 -17.18 -2.42 13.78
C ASN A 205 -15.83 -1.77 14.16
N GLY A 206 -15.76 -0.44 14.26
CA GLY A 206 -14.55 0.34 14.53
C GLY A 206 -13.97 1.03 13.28
N PRO A 207 -12.90 1.82 13.45
CA PRO A 207 -12.21 2.45 12.32
C PRO A 207 -11.45 1.43 11.49
N LYS A 208 -11.41 1.62 10.16
CA LYS A 208 -10.62 0.78 9.26
C LYS A 208 -9.11 0.90 9.50
N TYR A 209 -8.65 2.06 9.96
CA TYR A 209 -7.24 2.30 10.25
C TYR A 209 -7.04 2.79 11.68
N SER A 210 -5.88 2.50 12.24
CA SER A 210 -5.46 2.98 13.56
C SER A 210 -3.99 3.42 13.52
N TRP A 211 -3.60 4.26 14.48
CA TRP A 211 -2.23 4.71 14.64
C TRP A 211 -1.60 3.97 15.82
N LEU A 212 -0.43 3.36 15.59
CA LEU A 212 0.30 2.58 16.58
C LEU A 212 1.63 3.27 16.87
N GLN A 213 1.92 3.53 18.14
CA GLN A 213 3.23 4.02 18.59
C GLN A 213 4.34 3.06 18.15
N ASN A 214 5.42 3.60 17.56
CA ASN A 214 6.45 2.83 16.91
C ASN A 214 7.77 3.62 16.85
N HIS A 215 8.89 2.94 16.55
CA HIS A 215 10.20 3.58 16.51
C HIS A 215 11.24 2.83 15.68
N ARG A 216 12.41 3.45 15.41
CA ARG A 216 13.59 2.82 14.77
C ARG A 216 13.32 2.10 13.45
N GLY A 217 12.34 2.58 12.70
CA GLY A 217 11.92 1.96 11.45
C GLY A 217 11.35 0.53 11.59
N GLU A 218 10.91 0.12 12.80
CA GLU A 218 10.20 -1.14 12.99
C GLU A 218 8.90 -1.15 12.16
N VAL A 219 8.52 -2.31 11.61
CA VAL A 219 7.33 -2.42 10.77
C VAL A 219 6.46 -3.57 11.26
N PRO A 220 5.33 -3.29 11.96
CA PRO A 220 4.41 -4.33 12.38
C PRO A 220 3.72 -4.98 11.17
N ARG A 221 3.27 -6.21 11.33
CA ARG A 221 2.60 -6.98 10.25
C ARG A 221 1.37 -6.28 9.67
N ALA A 222 0.67 -5.52 10.51
CA ALA A 222 -0.53 -4.77 10.16
C ALA A 222 -0.23 -3.40 9.50
N ALA A 223 1.04 -3.04 9.31
CA ALA A 223 1.41 -1.74 8.74
C ALA A 223 0.87 -1.56 7.32
N VAL A 224 0.33 -0.37 7.07
CA VAL A 224 -0.22 0.01 5.77
C VAL A 224 0.92 0.35 4.81
N THR A 225 1.14 -0.50 3.81
CA THR A 225 2.00 -0.19 2.66
C THR A 225 1.26 0.74 1.71
N LEU A 226 1.67 2.00 1.66
CA LEU A 226 1.04 3.00 0.80
C LEU A 226 1.95 3.47 -0.34
N GLY A 227 3.24 3.15 -0.28
CA GLY A 227 4.22 3.52 -1.29
C GLY A 227 5.28 2.45 -1.54
N GLN A 228 6.16 2.74 -2.49
CA GLN A 228 7.33 1.93 -2.79
C GLN A 228 8.41 2.77 -3.46
N THR A 229 9.67 2.34 -3.34
CA THR A 229 10.74 2.84 -4.19
C THR A 229 10.63 2.26 -5.61
N LYS A 230 11.30 2.88 -6.56
CA LYS A 230 11.53 2.37 -7.93
C LYS A 230 12.29 1.04 -7.93
N ASP A 231 12.96 0.69 -6.83
CA ASP A 231 13.66 -0.57 -6.65
C ASP A 231 12.77 -1.68 -6.05
N GLY A 232 11.51 -1.34 -5.74
CA GLY A 232 10.49 -2.27 -5.27
C GLY A 232 10.40 -2.40 -3.75
N ASP A 233 11.18 -1.60 -3.01
CA ASP A 233 11.16 -1.60 -1.55
C ASP A 233 9.89 -0.92 -1.04
N PRO A 234 9.18 -1.53 -0.07
CA PRO A 234 7.93 -0.97 0.44
C PRO A 234 8.19 0.28 1.31
N LEU A 235 7.28 1.25 1.20
CA LEU A 235 7.20 2.42 2.06
C LEU A 235 5.86 2.42 2.82
N PHE A 236 5.93 2.76 4.10
CA PHE A 236 4.78 2.76 5.01
C PHE A 236 4.39 4.18 5.40
N VAL A 237 3.20 4.33 5.97
CA VAL A 237 2.70 5.62 6.43
C VAL A 237 2.98 5.77 7.92
N GLY A 238 3.64 6.86 8.28
CA GLY A 238 3.78 7.25 9.69
C GLY A 238 3.41 8.70 9.90
N ARG A 239 3.28 9.10 11.15
CA ARG A 239 3.11 10.50 11.55
C ARG A 239 3.85 10.78 12.85
N ALA A 240 4.24 12.02 13.05
CA ALA A 240 4.81 12.46 14.31
C ALA A 240 4.55 13.95 14.53
N GLU A 241 4.62 14.34 15.80
CA GLU A 241 4.55 15.74 16.18
C GLU A 241 5.83 16.46 15.76
N PHE A 242 5.68 17.64 15.18
CA PHE A 242 6.79 18.52 14.88
C PHE A 242 6.34 19.97 15.06
N GLY A 243 6.95 20.68 16.01
CA GLY A 243 6.44 21.99 16.43
C GLY A 243 5.05 21.87 17.04
N SER A 244 4.09 22.65 16.53
CA SER A 244 2.68 22.61 16.94
C SER A 244 1.78 21.78 16.03
N GLY A 245 2.34 21.05 15.06
CA GLY A 245 1.58 20.23 14.11
C GLY A 245 1.86 18.74 14.25
N LEU A 246 0.98 17.94 13.66
CA LEU A 246 1.08 16.48 13.54
C LEU A 246 1.14 16.15 12.05
N TYR A 247 2.30 15.71 11.57
CA TYR A 247 2.57 15.59 10.14
C TYR A 247 2.74 14.14 9.72
N ILE A 248 2.20 13.80 8.54
CA ILE A 248 2.31 12.46 7.95
C ILE A 248 3.57 12.41 7.07
N GLY A 249 4.22 11.26 7.01
CA GLY A 249 5.40 11.05 6.18
C GLY A 249 5.57 9.59 5.78
N LYS A 250 6.71 9.31 5.16
CA LYS A 250 7.10 7.96 4.76
C LYS A 250 7.92 7.31 5.87
N VAL A 251 7.54 6.11 6.29
CA VAL A 251 8.37 5.27 7.15
C VAL A 251 9.20 4.36 6.26
N VAL A 252 10.51 4.44 6.43
CA VAL A 252 11.50 3.60 5.75
C VAL A 252 11.93 2.49 6.72
N PRO A 253 11.77 1.20 6.35
CA PRO A 253 12.15 0.08 7.21
C PRO A 253 13.60 0.18 7.71
N ASN A 254 13.82 -0.12 8.99
CA ASN A 254 15.12 -0.04 9.67
C ASN A 254 15.78 1.35 9.71
N GLN A 255 15.06 2.40 9.34
CA GLN A 255 15.53 3.79 9.45
C GLN A 255 14.60 4.57 10.38
N GLY A 256 13.36 4.84 9.97
CA GLY A 256 12.43 5.67 10.73
C GLY A 256 11.47 6.46 9.84
N LEU A 257 10.86 7.49 10.41
CA LEU A 257 9.91 8.36 9.73
C LEU A 257 10.63 9.56 9.09
N TYR A 258 10.28 9.85 7.84
CA TYR A 258 10.71 11.06 7.11
C TYR A 258 9.51 11.92 6.74
N ILE A 259 9.52 13.17 7.21
CA ILE A 259 8.47 14.17 6.96
C ILE A 259 9.07 15.31 6.13
N GLY A 260 8.42 15.69 5.03
CA GLY A 260 8.82 16.89 4.28
C GLY A 260 8.17 18.13 4.90
N LEU A 261 8.94 19.04 5.49
CA LEU A 261 8.42 20.28 6.05
C LEU A 261 9.44 21.44 5.91
N GLY A 262 8.96 22.63 5.57
CA GLY A 262 9.80 23.85 5.55
C GLY A 262 10.98 23.80 4.57
N GLY A 263 10.86 23.04 3.48
CA GLY A 263 11.92 22.86 2.48
C GLY A 263 12.95 21.78 2.84
N ARG A 264 12.81 21.11 3.99
CA ARG A 264 13.71 20.07 4.47
C ARG A 264 12.99 18.75 4.69
N SER A 265 13.75 17.66 4.71
CA SER A 265 13.29 16.38 5.23
C SER A 265 13.66 16.26 6.70
N MET A 266 12.66 16.09 7.55
CA MET A 266 12.83 15.84 8.97
C MET A 266 12.82 14.34 9.21
N PHE A 267 13.87 13.83 9.84
CA PHE A 267 13.95 12.45 10.33
C PHE A 267 13.47 12.38 11.77
N LEU A 268 12.58 11.43 12.08
CA LEU A 268 12.09 11.15 13.43
C LEU A 268 12.20 9.66 13.72
N ASP A 269 12.86 9.34 14.82
CA ASP A 269 13.06 7.96 15.26
C ASP A 269 11.83 7.40 15.99
N ASP A 270 11.14 8.24 16.76
CA ASP A 270 9.87 7.94 17.43
C ASP A 270 8.70 8.52 16.64
N TYR A 271 7.68 7.70 16.37
CA TYR A 271 6.55 8.08 15.54
C TYR A 271 5.34 7.16 15.78
N GLU A 272 4.22 7.47 15.15
CA GLU A 272 3.11 6.55 15.00
C GLU A 272 3.08 5.98 13.59
N ILE A 273 2.86 4.68 13.44
CA ILE A 273 2.68 4.00 12.16
C ILE A 273 1.20 3.68 11.92
N LEU A 274 0.74 3.88 10.68
CA LEU A 274 -0.63 3.54 10.29
C LEU A 274 -0.77 2.02 10.13
N VAL A 275 -1.76 1.44 10.79
CA VAL A 275 -2.08 0.01 10.74
C VAL A 275 -3.54 -0.23 10.37
N GLN A 276 -3.82 -1.43 9.86
CA GLN A 276 -5.13 -1.93 9.46
C GLN A 276 -5.36 -3.35 10.02
#